data_AF-I4Y8M4-F1
#
_entry.id   AF-I4Y8M4-F1
#
_cell.length_a   1.000
_cell.length_b   1.000
_cell.length_c   1.000
_cell.angle_alpha   90.00
_cell.angle_beta   90.00
_cell.angle_gamma   90.00
#
_symmetry.space_group_name_H-M   'P 1'
#
loop_
_entity.id
_entity.type
_entity.pdbx_description
1 polymer ?
#
loop_
_entity_poly.entity_id
_entity_poly.type
_entity_poly.pdbx_seq_one_letter_code
_entity_poly.pdbx_strand_id
1 'polypeptide(L)'
;MESANAYIITPPSSVAELSPPLTPKQQAESEAYISDADLPPALNPDTDRPVDADIEDNYVQRTLANAKPKPPITWSTLLGEINYISTALIAGVPLITIYGAMTTELKWQTAIFSVLYYFFTGLGITAGYHRLWAHRAYNASTPLQYFLCLAGSGACEGSIKWWSRGHRAHHRYTDTELDPYNAHRGFWYSHVGWMLVKPRIKPGVADISDLIKNPVVRFQQKHYVKLLLTMGFIVPTVLPGLLWGDYRGGYFYAGAARLLFVHHSTFCVNSLAHWLGEQPFDDKNTPRNHFITALCTVGEGYHNFHHQFPMDFRNAIRWYQYDPTKWFISVCYALGLASHLKMFPSNEIKKGEYTMELKRLERVGEEIKWPIDSNELPVISWTSFQEQAKERPLILIHGFIHDVSSFMDEHPGGKHLLSKQIGKDATTAFFGGVYDHSNAAHNLLAMMRVGVLDGGMEVEVLKIEEAQAKKKEQALAIVKDIENEDERRVAHEKAMQDVKRIEEEMQSALLRSPPEHIRNKKAQDYFPPSQQLHIRKAK
;
A
#
# COMPACT_ATOMS: atom_id res chain seq x y z
N MET A 1 -46.57 0.71 9.12
CA MET A 1 -45.82 0.09 10.22
C MET A 1 -44.79 -0.82 9.59
N GLU A 2 -43.59 -0.29 9.35
CA GLU A 2 -42.35 -1.06 9.18
C GLU A 2 -41.22 -0.03 9.21
N SER A 3 -40.48 -0.05 10.31
CA SER A 3 -39.43 0.90 10.67
C SER A 3 -38.15 0.57 9.91
N ALA A 4 -37.74 1.47 9.02
CA ALA A 4 -36.39 1.49 8.47
C ALA A 4 -35.41 1.91 9.58
N ASN A 5 -34.65 0.95 10.10
CA ASN A 5 -33.51 1.23 10.97
C ASN A 5 -32.42 1.92 10.15
N ALA A 6 -32.28 3.22 10.36
CA ALA A 6 -31.12 3.98 9.94
C ALA A 6 -29.88 3.45 10.68
N TYR A 7 -28.92 2.92 9.93
CA TYR A 7 -27.58 2.68 10.44
C TYR A 7 -26.97 4.03 10.83
N ILE A 8 -26.98 4.31 12.13
CA ILE A 8 -26.18 5.37 12.74
C ILE A 8 -24.73 4.90 12.62
N ILE A 9 -24.02 5.43 11.63
CA ILE A 9 -22.56 5.34 11.56
C ILE A 9 -22.04 6.19 12.72
N THR A 10 -21.77 5.55 13.86
CA THR A 10 -20.92 6.12 14.90
C THR A 10 -19.57 6.50 14.27
N PRO A 11 -19.02 7.69 14.55
CA PRO A 11 -17.68 8.03 14.08
C PRO A 11 -16.70 7.06 14.76
N PRO A 12 -15.64 6.58 14.09
CA PRO A 12 -14.59 5.85 14.78
C PRO A 12 -13.90 6.81 15.75
N SER A 13 -14.26 6.72 17.03
CA SER A 13 -13.54 7.34 18.13
C SER A 13 -12.46 6.37 18.61
N SER A 14 -11.39 6.31 17.85
CA SER A 14 -10.08 5.95 18.37
C SER A 14 -9.11 6.58 17.40
N VAL A 15 -8.16 7.37 17.89
CA VAL A 15 -6.89 7.57 17.20
C VAL A 15 -6.53 6.19 16.66
N ALA A 16 -6.51 6.03 15.33
CA ALA A 16 -6.15 4.75 14.71
C ALA A 16 -4.91 4.28 15.46
N GLU A 17 -5.00 3.17 16.20
CA GLU A 17 -3.83 2.64 16.89
C GLU A 17 -2.76 2.59 15.82
N LEU A 18 -1.70 3.38 16.02
CA LEU A 18 -0.56 3.41 15.12
C LEU A 18 0.15 2.08 15.36
N SER A 19 -0.43 0.99 14.88
CA SER A 19 0.25 -0.28 14.84
C SER A 19 1.47 -0.03 13.94
N PRO A 20 2.69 -0.21 14.46
CA PRO A 20 3.87 -0.18 13.61
C PRO A 20 3.65 -1.16 12.46
N PRO A 21 4.22 -0.90 11.27
CA PRO A 21 4.10 -1.85 10.17
C PRO A 21 4.49 -3.24 10.69
N LEU A 22 3.66 -4.23 10.38
CA LEU A 22 3.94 -5.64 10.70
C LEU A 22 5.31 -5.95 10.10
N THR A 23 6.32 -5.98 10.96
CA THR A 23 7.69 -6.23 10.56
C THR A 23 7.94 -7.70 10.85
N PRO A 24 8.13 -8.54 9.82
CA PRO A 24 8.54 -9.91 10.05
C PRO A 24 9.82 -9.93 10.87
N LYS A 25 9.98 -10.98 11.69
CA LYS A 25 11.27 -11.24 12.33
C LYS A 25 12.32 -11.42 11.24
N GLN A 26 13.24 -10.47 11.12
CA GLN A 26 14.40 -10.60 10.24
C GLN A 26 15.31 -11.70 10.78
N GLN A 27 15.82 -12.56 9.91
CA GLN A 27 17.03 -13.31 10.21
C GLN A 27 18.17 -12.29 10.29
N ALA A 28 19.02 -12.38 11.31
CA ALA A 28 20.11 -11.45 11.53
C ALA A 28 21.13 -11.57 10.38
N GLU A 29 21.05 -10.69 9.39
CA GLU A 29 22.09 -10.53 8.37
C GLU A 29 23.08 -9.46 8.84
N SER A 30 24.36 -9.73 8.63
CA SER A 30 25.49 -8.88 9.02
C SER A 30 25.36 -7.48 8.43
N GLU A 31 25.38 -6.46 9.30
CA GLU A 31 25.33 -5.05 8.96
C GLU A 31 26.49 -4.65 8.04
N ALA A 32 26.18 -4.28 6.79
CA ALA A 32 27.09 -3.52 5.96
C ALA A 32 27.08 -2.06 6.43
N TYR A 33 28.12 -1.65 7.14
CA TYR A 33 28.32 -0.27 7.57
C TYR A 33 28.47 0.66 6.36
N ILE A 34 27.60 1.66 6.26
CA ILE A 34 27.79 2.81 5.35
C ILE A 34 28.97 3.62 5.91
N SER A 35 29.95 3.92 5.06
CA SER A 35 31.12 4.71 5.48
C SER A 35 30.73 6.19 5.67
N ASP A 36 31.30 6.86 6.68
CA ASP A 36 31.04 8.29 6.96
C ASP A 36 31.32 9.22 5.76
N ALA A 37 32.08 8.76 4.77
CA ALA A 37 32.40 9.52 3.55
C ALA A 37 31.21 9.68 2.58
N ASP A 38 30.13 8.89 2.75
CA ASP A 38 28.92 8.94 1.92
C ASP A 38 27.77 9.74 2.58
N LEU A 39 28.00 10.32 3.77
CA LEU A 39 26.99 11.12 4.45
C LEU A 39 26.83 12.50 3.78
N PRO A 40 25.57 12.96 3.57
CA PRO A 40 25.34 14.31 3.10
C PRO A 40 25.94 15.33 4.09
N PRO A 41 26.37 16.51 3.62
CA PRO A 41 26.94 17.53 4.48
C PRO A 41 26.00 17.87 5.64
N ALA A 42 26.57 18.06 6.83
CA ALA A 42 25.82 18.40 8.03
C ALA A 42 24.97 19.66 7.80
N LEU A 43 23.68 19.58 8.13
CA LEU A 43 22.73 20.69 8.02
C LEU A 43 23.25 21.89 8.83
N ASN A 44 23.20 23.09 8.25
CA ASN A 44 23.51 24.31 8.99
C ASN A 44 22.30 24.67 9.87
N PRO A 45 22.42 24.63 11.22
CA PRO A 45 21.29 24.81 12.12
C PRO A 45 20.65 26.21 12.03
N ASP A 46 21.37 27.22 11.55
CA ASP A 46 20.86 28.59 11.45
C ASP A 46 20.14 28.88 10.12
N THR A 47 20.48 28.17 9.04
CA THR A 47 19.92 28.42 7.70
C THR A 47 19.03 27.30 7.16
N ASP A 48 19.22 26.07 7.64
CA ASP A 48 18.51 24.88 7.18
C ASP A 48 17.49 24.38 8.20
N ARG A 49 17.15 25.22 9.19
CA ARG A 49 16.11 24.90 10.16
C ARG A 49 14.79 24.63 9.44
N PRO A 50 14.22 23.41 9.56
CA PRO A 50 12.94 23.10 8.97
C PRO A 50 11.90 24.14 9.41
N VAL A 51 11.02 24.58 8.50
CA VAL A 51 9.96 25.57 8.82
C VAL A 51 9.04 25.06 9.94
N ASP A 52 9.08 23.76 10.17
CA ASP A 52 8.37 23.03 11.21
C ASP A 52 9.21 22.56 12.38
N ALA A 53 10.47 23.00 12.51
CA ALA A 53 11.29 22.65 13.66
C ALA A 53 10.71 23.14 15.01
N ASP A 54 9.79 24.12 14.97
CA ASP A 54 9.05 24.64 16.12
C ASP A 54 7.60 24.11 16.20
N ILE A 55 7.24 23.17 15.32
CA ILE A 55 5.93 22.56 15.30
C ILE A 55 5.98 21.34 16.22
N GLU A 56 5.39 21.49 17.42
CA GLU A 56 5.20 20.39 18.37
C GLU A 56 4.50 19.19 17.70
N ASP A 57 4.82 17.96 18.13
CA ASP A 57 4.27 16.72 17.56
C ASP A 57 2.73 16.69 17.54
N ASN A 58 2.08 17.36 18.51
CA ASN A 58 0.62 17.52 18.60
C ASN A 58 0.08 18.81 17.95
N TYR A 59 0.81 19.41 17.00
CA TYR A 59 0.44 20.68 16.39
C TYR A 59 -0.97 20.71 15.82
N VAL A 60 -1.44 19.64 15.18
CA VAL A 60 -2.81 19.57 14.65
C VAL A 60 -3.80 19.75 15.78
N GLN A 61 -3.71 18.93 16.82
CA GLN A 61 -4.61 18.99 17.98
C GLN A 61 -4.56 20.36 18.66
N ARG A 62 -3.36 20.90 18.89
CA ARG A 62 -3.17 22.24 19.48
C ARG A 62 -3.78 23.35 18.63
N THR A 63 -3.56 23.29 17.31
CA THR A 63 -4.08 24.29 16.37
C THR A 63 -5.60 24.27 16.36
N LEU A 64 -6.20 23.08 16.40
CA LEU A 64 -7.65 22.91 16.46
C LEU A 64 -8.22 23.37 17.80
N ALA A 65 -7.56 23.06 18.92
CA ALA A 65 -7.97 23.50 20.26
C ALA A 65 -7.94 25.04 20.39
N ASN A 66 -6.98 25.70 19.75
CA ASN A 66 -6.83 27.15 19.76
C ASN A 66 -7.60 27.86 18.63
N ALA A 67 -8.19 27.10 17.69
CA ALA A 67 -8.95 27.68 16.60
C ALA A 67 -10.27 28.24 17.14
N LYS A 68 -10.57 29.52 16.83
CA LYS A 68 -11.84 30.13 17.23
C LYS A 68 -13.00 29.37 16.56
N PRO A 69 -13.94 28.79 17.32
CA PRO A 69 -15.06 28.08 16.73
C PRO A 69 -15.96 29.08 15.99
N LYS A 70 -16.23 28.79 14.72
CA LYS A 70 -17.20 29.56 13.93
C LYS A 70 -18.60 28.96 14.10
N PRO A 71 -19.67 29.77 14.21
CA PRO A 71 -21.03 29.29 14.40
C PRO A 71 -21.50 28.43 13.21
N PRO A 72 -22.32 27.38 13.41
CA PRO A 72 -22.78 26.50 12.32
C PRO A 72 -23.34 27.27 11.13
N ILE A 73 -23.14 26.76 9.92
CA ILE A 73 -23.71 27.35 8.71
C ILE A 73 -25.22 27.12 8.75
N THR A 74 -25.98 28.21 8.70
CA THR A 74 -27.44 28.23 8.64
C THR A 74 -27.87 28.86 7.33
N TRP A 75 -29.14 28.70 6.94
CA TRP A 75 -29.69 29.36 5.75
C TRP A 75 -29.51 30.88 5.78
N SER A 76 -29.54 31.50 6.97
CA SER A 76 -29.33 32.93 7.15
C SER A 76 -27.86 33.37 7.00
N THR A 77 -26.88 32.49 7.25
CA THR A 77 -25.45 32.81 7.18
C THR A 77 -24.76 32.28 5.92
N LEU A 78 -25.41 31.37 5.19
CA LEU A 78 -24.87 30.68 4.01
C LEU A 78 -24.26 31.64 2.99
N LEU A 79 -24.97 32.70 2.62
CA LEU A 79 -24.49 33.69 1.64
C LEU A 79 -23.20 34.40 2.09
N GLY A 80 -22.98 34.57 3.39
CA GLY A 80 -21.75 35.17 3.92
C GLY A 80 -20.53 34.25 3.82
N GLU A 81 -20.76 32.94 3.78
CA GLU A 81 -19.73 31.89 3.78
C GLU A 81 -19.28 31.50 2.36
N ILE A 82 -20.03 31.89 1.32
CA ILE A 82 -19.68 31.58 -0.07
C ILE A 82 -18.41 32.33 -0.50
N ASN A 83 -17.51 31.61 -1.15
CA ASN A 83 -16.39 32.16 -1.89
C ASN A 83 -16.86 32.54 -3.30
N TYR A 84 -17.37 33.77 -3.45
CA TYR A 84 -18.01 34.23 -4.68
C TYR A 84 -17.12 34.16 -5.92
N ILE A 85 -15.82 34.45 -5.78
CA ILE A 85 -14.89 34.42 -6.92
C ILE A 85 -14.72 32.99 -7.43
N SER A 86 -14.41 32.06 -6.52
CA SER A 86 -14.24 30.65 -6.89
C SER A 86 -15.55 30.04 -7.40
N THR A 87 -16.67 30.39 -6.77
CA THR A 87 -18.01 29.94 -7.18
C THR A 87 -18.37 30.45 -8.57
N ALA A 88 -18.10 31.72 -8.88
CA ALA A 88 -18.37 32.27 -10.21
C ALA A 88 -17.55 31.58 -11.31
N LEU A 89 -16.30 31.22 -11.03
CA LEU A 89 -15.46 30.49 -11.98
C LEU A 89 -15.93 29.05 -12.16
N ILE A 90 -16.18 28.33 -11.06
CA ILE A 90 -16.62 26.92 -11.08
C ILE A 90 -18.00 26.77 -11.71
N ALA A 91 -18.92 27.70 -11.48
CA ALA A 91 -20.26 27.67 -12.09
C ALA A 91 -20.27 28.27 -13.52
N GLY A 92 -19.46 29.30 -13.78
CA GLY A 92 -19.44 30.00 -15.05
C GLY A 92 -18.88 29.17 -16.20
N VAL A 93 -17.80 28.42 -16.00
CA VAL A 93 -17.17 27.59 -17.04
C VAL A 93 -18.13 26.51 -17.60
N PRO A 94 -18.86 25.73 -16.78
CA PRO A 94 -19.90 24.83 -17.26
C PRO A 94 -20.99 25.55 -18.07
N LEU A 95 -21.48 26.70 -17.60
CA LEU A 95 -22.53 27.46 -18.29
C LEU A 95 -22.06 27.94 -19.67
N ILE A 96 -20.84 28.47 -19.77
CA ILE A 96 -20.21 28.86 -21.04
C ILE A 96 -20.05 27.64 -21.96
N THR A 97 -19.66 26.50 -21.41
CA THR A 97 -19.50 25.25 -22.15
C THR A 97 -20.83 24.76 -22.72
N ILE A 98 -21.89 24.72 -21.91
CA ILE A 98 -23.24 24.30 -22.34
C ILE A 98 -23.75 25.24 -23.43
N TYR A 99 -23.67 26.55 -23.22
CA TYR A 99 -24.05 27.54 -24.24
C TYR A 99 -23.24 27.34 -25.53
N GLY A 100 -21.94 27.12 -25.41
CA GLY A 100 -21.05 26.84 -26.54
C GLY A 100 -21.47 25.61 -27.33
N ALA A 101 -21.71 24.50 -26.64
CA ALA A 101 -22.15 23.24 -27.23
C ALA A 101 -23.52 23.34 -27.94
N MET A 102 -24.41 24.21 -27.44
CA MET A 102 -25.72 24.45 -28.05
C MET A 102 -25.67 25.40 -29.26
N THR A 103 -24.65 26.25 -29.38
CA THR A 103 -24.63 27.37 -30.35
C THR A 103 -23.46 27.35 -31.32
N THR A 104 -22.58 26.36 -31.23
CA THR A 104 -21.35 26.28 -32.02
C THR A 104 -21.22 24.87 -32.56
N GLU A 105 -20.98 24.75 -33.87
CA GLU A 105 -20.69 23.46 -34.50
C GLU A 105 -19.27 23.01 -34.14
N LEU A 106 -19.11 21.75 -33.74
CA LEU A 106 -17.79 21.18 -33.44
C LEU A 106 -17.12 20.70 -34.73
N LYS A 107 -16.14 21.47 -35.23
CA LYS A 107 -15.23 20.97 -36.27
C LYS A 107 -14.29 19.92 -35.71
N TRP A 108 -14.02 18.86 -36.48
CA TRP A 108 -13.16 17.76 -36.04
C TRP A 108 -11.72 18.18 -35.74
N GLN A 109 -11.17 19.17 -36.46
CA GLN A 109 -9.84 19.74 -36.20
C GLN A 109 -9.79 20.38 -34.81
N THR A 110 -10.82 21.16 -34.48
CA THR A 110 -10.99 21.79 -33.16
C THR A 110 -11.21 20.74 -32.07
N ALA A 111 -11.93 19.66 -32.35
CA ALA A 111 -12.10 18.55 -31.42
C ALA A 111 -10.75 17.90 -31.07
N ILE A 112 -9.95 17.54 -32.07
CA ILE A 112 -8.61 16.96 -31.86
C ILE A 112 -7.71 17.96 -31.13
N PHE A 113 -7.69 19.22 -31.56
CA PHE A 113 -6.91 20.25 -30.90
C PHE A 113 -7.31 20.42 -29.42
N SER A 114 -8.61 20.39 -29.11
CA SER A 114 -9.12 20.49 -27.73
C SER A 114 -8.61 19.33 -26.86
N VAL A 115 -8.57 18.11 -27.39
CA VAL A 115 -8.03 16.93 -26.68
C VAL A 115 -6.51 17.03 -26.50
N LEU A 116 -5.77 17.45 -27.53
CA LEU A 116 -4.32 17.66 -27.40
C LEU A 116 -4.01 18.77 -26.38
N TYR A 117 -4.80 19.85 -26.40
CA TYR A 117 -4.65 20.96 -25.46
C TYR A 117 -5.05 20.58 -24.03
N TYR A 118 -6.04 19.68 -23.87
CA TYR A 118 -6.37 19.04 -22.59
C TYR A 118 -5.13 18.38 -21.99
N PHE A 119 -4.49 17.46 -22.72
CA PHE A 119 -3.29 16.77 -22.23
C PHE A 119 -2.11 17.72 -22.03
N PHE A 120 -1.94 18.73 -22.89
CA PHE A 120 -0.92 19.76 -22.71
C PHE A 120 -1.09 20.49 -21.37
N THR A 121 -2.29 21.00 -21.08
CA THR A 121 -2.56 21.68 -19.80
C THR A 121 -2.50 20.73 -18.60
N GLY A 122 -2.97 19.50 -18.76
CA GLY A 122 -2.89 18.44 -17.75
C GLY A 122 -1.44 18.11 -17.37
N LEU A 123 -0.53 17.95 -18.34
CA LEU A 123 0.91 17.78 -18.09
C LEU A 123 1.52 18.97 -17.36
N GLY A 124 1.02 20.19 -17.61
CA GLY A 124 1.40 21.37 -16.85
C GLY A 124 1.11 21.25 -15.35
N ILE A 125 -0.02 20.63 -15.00
CA ILE A 125 -0.38 20.32 -13.60
C ILE A 125 0.42 19.12 -13.08
N THR A 126 0.38 17.98 -13.76
CA THR A 126 0.96 16.72 -13.25
C THR A 126 2.49 16.72 -13.29
N ALA A 127 3.13 17.01 -14.42
CA ALA A 127 4.59 17.05 -14.50
C ALA A 127 5.14 18.31 -13.81
N GLY A 128 4.46 19.45 -13.99
CA GLY A 128 4.87 20.73 -13.43
C GLY A 128 4.47 20.93 -11.97
N TYR A 129 3.24 21.36 -11.73
CA TYR A 129 2.79 21.87 -10.43
C TYR A 129 2.94 20.82 -9.34
N HIS A 130 2.59 19.58 -9.68
CA HIS A 130 2.61 18.44 -8.81
C HIS A 130 4.02 17.86 -8.62
N ARG A 131 4.54 17.13 -9.61
CA ARG A 131 5.78 16.36 -9.43
C ARG A 131 7.05 17.22 -9.35
N LEU A 132 7.15 18.26 -10.17
CA LEU A 132 8.32 19.15 -10.16
C LEU A 132 8.30 20.13 -8.98
N TRP A 133 7.25 20.94 -8.84
CA TRP A 133 7.24 22.02 -7.85
C TRP A 133 6.71 21.60 -6.48
N ALA A 134 5.61 20.84 -6.37
CA ALA A 134 5.10 20.43 -5.06
C ALA A 134 5.99 19.36 -4.41
N HIS A 135 6.40 18.32 -5.17
CA HIS A 135 7.14 17.17 -4.63
C HIS A 135 8.65 17.17 -4.87
N ARG A 136 9.17 18.04 -5.74
CA ARG A 136 10.60 18.08 -6.08
C ARG A 136 11.10 16.69 -6.51
N ALA A 137 10.29 15.98 -7.29
CA ALA A 137 10.55 14.59 -7.71
C ALA A 137 11.60 14.48 -8.82
N TYR A 138 11.90 15.59 -9.50
CA TYR A 138 12.97 15.68 -10.49
C TYR A 138 13.43 17.13 -10.65
N ASN A 139 14.57 17.32 -11.31
CA ASN A 139 15.08 18.63 -11.71
C ASN A 139 14.75 18.89 -13.19
N ALA A 140 14.26 20.09 -13.51
CA ALA A 140 13.95 20.50 -14.87
C ALA A 140 14.87 21.64 -15.35
N SER A 141 15.33 21.55 -16.59
CA SER A 141 15.99 22.65 -17.29
C SER A 141 15.08 23.90 -17.36
N THR A 142 15.67 25.09 -17.45
CA THR A 142 14.91 26.34 -17.53
C THR A 142 13.86 26.37 -18.66
N PRO A 143 14.14 25.89 -19.89
CA PRO A 143 13.14 25.80 -20.95
C PRO A 143 11.96 24.90 -20.56
N LEU A 144 12.22 23.73 -19.97
CA LEU A 144 11.18 22.81 -19.52
C LEU A 144 10.34 23.44 -18.38
N GLN A 145 10.97 24.18 -17.46
CA GLN A 145 10.24 24.91 -16.42
C GLN A 145 9.29 25.95 -17.02
N TYR A 146 9.72 26.75 -18.01
CA TYR A 146 8.82 27.71 -18.67
C TYR A 146 7.71 27.02 -19.47
N PHE A 147 8.01 25.92 -20.15
CA PHE A 147 7.01 25.11 -20.84
C PHE A 147 5.90 24.64 -19.89
N LEU A 148 6.28 24.00 -18.77
CA LEU A 148 5.33 23.49 -17.77
C LEU A 148 4.59 24.63 -17.05
N CYS A 149 5.26 25.77 -16.84
CA CYS A 149 4.68 26.98 -16.26
C CYS A 149 3.56 27.55 -17.13
N LEU A 150 3.78 27.65 -18.44
CA LEU A 150 2.79 28.12 -19.41
C LEU A 150 1.65 27.11 -19.55
N ALA A 151 1.98 25.82 -19.69
CA ALA A 151 1.00 24.73 -19.78
C ALA A 151 0.06 24.71 -18.56
N GLY A 152 0.61 24.70 -17.35
CA GLY A 152 -0.19 24.65 -16.12
C GLY A 152 -0.99 25.93 -15.89
N SER A 153 -0.50 27.08 -16.37
CA SER A 153 -1.30 28.32 -16.32
C SER A 153 -2.59 28.22 -17.16
N GLY A 154 -2.59 27.40 -18.23
CA GLY A 154 -3.77 27.12 -19.05
C GLY A 154 -4.83 26.25 -18.39
N ALA A 155 -4.49 25.55 -17.30
CA ALA A 155 -5.44 24.81 -16.47
C ALA A 155 -6.21 25.71 -15.49
N CYS A 156 -5.74 26.95 -15.26
CA CYS A 156 -6.42 27.95 -14.41
C CYS A 156 -6.71 27.50 -12.96
N GLU A 157 -5.80 26.75 -12.33
CA GLU A 157 -5.98 26.18 -10.98
C GLU A 157 -5.24 26.96 -9.86
N GLY A 158 -5.01 28.26 -10.06
CA GLY A 158 -4.14 29.06 -9.22
C GLY A 158 -2.68 29.07 -9.68
N SER A 159 -1.86 29.90 -9.03
CA SER A 159 -0.44 30.00 -9.36
C SER A 159 0.33 28.77 -8.89
N ILE A 160 1.52 28.51 -9.46
CA ILE A 160 2.40 27.41 -9.02
C ILE A 160 2.62 27.48 -7.50
N LYS A 161 2.90 28.70 -7.00
CA LYS A 161 3.12 28.94 -5.57
C LYS A 161 1.88 28.59 -4.73
N TRP A 162 0.69 29.03 -5.14
CA TRP A 162 -0.53 28.80 -4.38
C TRP A 162 -0.94 27.32 -4.39
N TRP A 163 -0.92 26.70 -5.57
CA TRP A 163 -1.26 25.30 -5.78
C TRP A 163 -0.31 24.38 -5.02
N SER A 164 1.01 24.55 -5.19
CA SER A 164 2.02 23.72 -4.54
C SER A 164 1.99 23.86 -3.02
N ARG A 165 1.71 25.06 -2.49
CA ARG A 165 1.53 25.26 -1.04
C ARG A 165 0.33 24.49 -0.52
N GLY A 166 -0.79 24.55 -1.23
CA GLY A 166 -2.01 23.82 -0.89
C GLY A 166 -1.77 22.31 -0.90
N HIS A 167 -1.11 21.81 -1.94
CA HIS A 167 -0.83 20.39 -2.11
C HIS A 167 0.18 19.85 -1.08
N ARG A 168 1.25 20.60 -0.76
CA ARG A 168 2.15 20.23 0.34
C ARG A 168 1.44 20.19 1.70
N ALA A 169 0.52 21.11 1.95
CA ALA A 169 -0.30 21.10 3.16
C ALA A 169 -1.25 19.88 3.17
N HIS A 170 -1.84 19.52 2.03
CA HIS A 170 -2.64 18.32 1.91
C HIS A 170 -1.85 17.07 2.31
N HIS A 171 -0.70 16.79 1.69
CA HIS A 171 0.11 15.61 2.06
C HIS A 171 0.49 15.57 3.54
N ARG A 172 0.91 16.71 4.08
CA ARG A 172 1.36 16.81 5.48
C ARG A 172 0.24 16.58 6.49
N TYR A 173 -0.97 17.05 6.17
CA TYR A 173 -2.10 17.05 7.09
C TYR A 173 -3.26 16.21 6.58
N THR A 174 -2.98 15.25 5.68
CA THR A 174 -3.96 14.40 4.99
C THR A 174 -5.00 13.92 5.98
N ASP A 175 -6.27 14.03 5.60
CA ASP A 175 -7.41 13.55 6.40
C ASP A 175 -7.62 14.24 7.76
N THR A 176 -6.92 15.34 8.02
CA THR A 176 -7.18 16.19 9.20
C THR A 176 -7.95 17.46 8.82
N GLU A 177 -8.45 18.17 9.83
CA GLU A 177 -9.09 19.48 9.66
C GLU A 177 -8.16 20.58 9.13
N LEU A 178 -6.84 20.33 9.07
CA LEU A 178 -5.86 21.22 8.46
C LEU A 178 -5.60 20.92 6.97
N ASP A 179 -6.13 19.80 6.45
CA ASP A 179 -6.13 19.49 5.03
C ASP A 179 -7.11 20.41 4.28
N PRO A 180 -6.65 21.20 3.28
CA PRO A 180 -7.52 22.09 2.52
C PRO A 180 -8.72 21.39 1.86
N TYR A 181 -8.60 20.13 1.47
CA TYR A 181 -9.66 19.38 0.77
C TYR A 181 -9.92 18.01 1.42
N ASN A 182 -9.88 17.98 2.76
CA ASN A 182 -10.13 16.80 3.61
C ASN A 182 -11.26 15.91 3.08
N ALA A 183 -10.92 14.67 2.72
CA ALA A 183 -11.84 13.68 2.18
C ALA A 183 -12.90 13.23 3.21
N HIS A 184 -12.61 13.28 4.52
CA HIS A 184 -13.57 12.93 5.57
C HIS A 184 -14.75 13.89 5.67
N ARG A 185 -14.66 15.09 5.08
CA ARG A 185 -15.80 16.02 5.00
C ARG A 185 -16.81 15.65 3.90
N GLY A 186 -16.56 14.56 3.18
CA GLY A 186 -17.44 14.00 2.17
C GLY A 186 -16.95 14.23 0.75
N PHE A 187 -17.36 13.32 -0.15
CA PHE A 187 -16.97 13.32 -1.55
C PHE A 187 -17.16 14.68 -2.24
N TRP A 188 -18.33 15.30 -2.09
CA TRP A 188 -18.63 16.59 -2.74
C TRP A 188 -17.84 17.75 -2.15
N TYR A 189 -17.48 17.68 -0.87
CA TYR A 189 -16.62 18.68 -0.26
C TYR A 189 -15.22 18.63 -0.88
N SER A 190 -14.60 17.45 -0.94
CA SER A 190 -13.25 17.32 -1.51
C SER A 190 -13.21 17.48 -3.03
N HIS A 191 -14.30 17.19 -3.74
CA HIS A 191 -14.41 17.43 -5.18
C HIS A 191 -14.48 18.93 -5.50
N VAL A 192 -15.47 19.66 -4.97
CA VAL A 192 -15.68 21.09 -5.31
C VAL A 192 -16.01 21.97 -4.11
N GLY A 193 -16.62 21.43 -3.04
CA GLY A 193 -17.15 22.22 -1.93
C GLY A 193 -16.10 23.04 -1.18
N TRP A 194 -14.87 22.54 -1.08
CA TRP A 194 -13.74 23.24 -0.46
C TRP A 194 -13.38 24.57 -1.15
N MET A 195 -13.74 24.73 -2.43
CA MET A 195 -13.55 25.98 -3.17
C MET A 195 -14.78 26.90 -3.11
N LEU A 196 -15.98 26.33 -2.95
CA LEU A 196 -17.25 27.08 -2.93
C LEU A 196 -17.47 27.79 -1.59
N VAL A 197 -17.02 27.20 -0.49
CA VAL A 197 -17.19 27.73 0.87
C VAL A 197 -15.86 28.24 1.40
N LYS A 198 -15.87 29.39 2.06
CA LYS A 198 -14.68 29.95 2.71
C LYS A 198 -14.15 28.95 3.76
N PRO A 199 -12.83 28.73 3.82
CA PRO A 199 -12.26 27.82 4.80
C PRO A 199 -12.62 28.27 6.22
N ARG A 200 -13.19 27.34 6.99
CA ARG A 200 -13.59 27.60 8.38
C ARG A 200 -12.38 27.55 9.32
N ILE A 201 -11.43 26.68 8.99
CA ILE A 201 -10.12 26.53 9.63
C ILE A 201 -9.07 26.88 8.59
N LYS A 202 -8.04 27.62 9.02
CA LYS A 202 -6.93 27.96 8.12
C LYS A 202 -6.18 26.67 7.78
N PRO A 203 -5.96 26.36 6.48
CA PRO A 203 -5.16 25.19 6.11
C PRO A 203 -3.78 25.23 6.75
N GLY A 204 -3.25 24.04 7.03
CA GLY A 204 -1.96 23.90 7.70
C GLY A 204 -0.78 24.56 6.97
N VAL A 205 0.30 24.76 7.72
CA VAL A 205 1.53 25.38 7.22
C VAL A 205 2.36 24.40 6.39
N ALA A 206 2.97 24.88 5.32
CA ALA A 206 3.86 24.12 4.46
C ALA A 206 5.05 25.00 4.06
N ASP A 207 6.26 24.43 4.05
CA ASP A 207 7.44 25.13 3.54
C ASP A 207 7.27 25.39 2.03
N ILE A 208 7.60 26.61 1.62
CA ILE A 208 7.57 27.09 0.22
C ILE A 208 8.79 27.96 -0.10
N SER A 209 9.83 27.91 0.72
CA SER A 209 11.04 28.72 0.58
C SER A 209 11.73 28.51 -0.77
N ASP A 210 11.76 27.27 -1.27
CA ASP A 210 12.24 26.91 -2.60
C ASP A 210 11.42 27.55 -3.73
N LEU A 211 10.09 27.56 -3.61
CA LEU A 211 9.19 28.15 -4.60
C LEU A 211 9.37 29.66 -4.68
N ILE A 212 9.63 30.29 -3.53
CA ILE A 212 9.91 31.73 -3.45
C ILE A 212 11.27 32.05 -4.09
N LYS A 213 12.26 31.17 -3.98
CA LYS A 213 13.58 31.35 -4.59
C LYS A 213 13.59 31.07 -6.10
N ASN A 214 12.69 30.23 -6.62
CA ASN A 214 12.65 29.88 -8.04
C ASN A 214 12.20 31.07 -8.94
N PRO A 215 13.03 31.52 -9.91
CA PRO A 215 12.73 32.69 -10.75
C PRO A 215 11.53 32.48 -11.68
N VAL A 216 11.31 31.26 -12.20
CA VAL A 216 10.18 30.93 -13.07
C VAL A 216 8.87 31.00 -12.28
N VAL A 217 8.86 30.48 -11.06
CA VAL A 217 7.69 30.54 -10.16
C VAL A 217 7.37 31.99 -9.79
N ARG A 218 8.38 32.82 -9.50
CA ARG A 218 8.19 34.25 -9.24
C ARG A 218 7.63 34.99 -10.45
N PHE A 219 8.15 34.71 -11.64
CA PHE A 219 7.63 35.26 -12.89
C PHE A 219 6.16 34.90 -13.07
N GLN A 220 5.82 33.62 -12.92
CA GLN A 220 4.45 33.13 -13.07
C GLN A 220 3.52 33.78 -12.05
N GLN A 221 3.90 33.83 -10.78
CA GLN A 221 3.12 34.49 -9.73
C GLN A 221 2.85 35.97 -10.05
N LYS A 222 3.85 36.70 -10.54
CA LYS A 222 3.72 38.13 -10.89
C LYS A 222 2.80 38.36 -12.09
N HIS A 223 2.80 37.44 -13.04
CA HIS A 223 2.06 37.57 -14.31
C HIS A 223 0.85 36.63 -14.41
N TYR A 224 0.44 36.01 -13.30
CA TYR A 224 -0.46 34.86 -13.31
C TYR A 224 -1.78 35.13 -14.04
N VAL A 225 -2.43 36.27 -13.75
CA VAL A 225 -3.70 36.64 -14.40
C VAL A 225 -3.54 36.81 -15.92
N LYS A 226 -2.41 37.33 -16.39
CA LYS A 226 -2.15 37.45 -17.83
C LYS A 226 -1.90 36.07 -18.44
N LEU A 227 -1.08 35.25 -17.80
CA LEU A 227 -0.75 33.92 -18.29
C LEU A 227 -1.97 32.99 -18.31
N LEU A 228 -2.83 33.03 -17.29
CA LEU A 228 -4.02 32.20 -17.23
C LEU A 228 -5.04 32.59 -18.30
N LEU A 229 -5.24 33.89 -18.56
CA LEU A 229 -6.16 34.32 -19.63
C LEU A 229 -5.58 33.97 -21.01
N THR A 230 -4.28 34.18 -21.20
CA THR A 230 -3.61 33.89 -22.46
C THR A 230 -3.62 32.40 -22.78
N MET A 231 -3.13 31.55 -21.87
CA MET A 231 -3.03 30.11 -22.09
C MET A 231 -4.38 29.40 -21.89
N GLY A 232 -5.26 29.91 -21.04
CA GLY A 232 -6.55 29.30 -20.77
C GLY A 232 -7.60 29.59 -21.85
N PHE A 233 -7.55 30.76 -22.51
CA PHE A 233 -8.57 31.16 -23.49
C PHE A 233 -8.01 31.76 -24.77
N ILE A 234 -7.03 32.66 -24.74
CA ILE A 234 -6.59 33.37 -25.96
C ILE A 234 -5.91 32.40 -26.94
N VAL A 235 -4.88 31.66 -26.49
CA VAL A 235 -4.16 30.69 -27.32
C VAL A 235 -5.09 29.61 -27.89
N PRO A 236 -5.92 28.92 -27.08
CA PRO A 236 -6.81 27.89 -27.62
C PRO A 236 -7.93 28.45 -28.51
N THR A 237 -8.22 29.75 -28.47
CA THR A 237 -9.16 30.43 -29.39
C THR A 237 -8.48 30.81 -30.71
N VAL A 238 -7.31 31.44 -30.61
CA VAL A 238 -6.62 32.05 -31.75
C VAL A 238 -5.97 30.99 -32.63
N LEU A 239 -5.45 29.89 -32.08
CA LEU A 239 -4.82 28.84 -32.88
C LEU A 239 -5.80 28.18 -33.87
N PRO A 240 -6.97 27.65 -33.44
CA PRO A 240 -7.99 27.18 -34.37
C PRO A 240 -8.48 28.25 -35.36
N GLY A 241 -8.61 29.49 -34.88
CA GLY A 241 -8.99 30.64 -35.70
C GLY A 241 -8.03 30.92 -36.85
N LEU A 242 -6.72 30.93 -36.58
CA LEU A 242 -5.70 31.21 -37.59
C LEU A 242 -5.43 30.02 -38.51
N LEU A 243 -5.49 28.79 -37.99
CA LEU A 243 -5.08 27.60 -38.75
C LEU A 243 -6.20 27.04 -39.63
N TRP A 244 -7.46 27.08 -39.20
CA TRP A 244 -8.60 26.55 -39.97
C TRP A 244 -9.89 27.39 -39.82
N GLY A 245 -9.75 28.66 -39.46
CA GLY A 245 -10.86 29.63 -39.47
C GLY A 245 -11.93 29.38 -38.41
N ASP A 246 -11.60 28.76 -37.28
CA ASP A 246 -12.58 28.39 -36.24
C ASP A 246 -12.31 29.04 -34.86
N TYR A 247 -12.37 30.37 -34.81
CA TYR A 247 -12.23 31.11 -33.55
C TYR A 247 -13.31 30.73 -32.53
N ARG A 248 -14.56 30.58 -32.99
CA ARG A 248 -15.69 30.28 -32.11
C ARG A 248 -15.57 28.89 -31.50
N GLY A 249 -15.24 27.88 -32.31
CA GLY A 249 -14.98 26.53 -31.81
C GLY A 249 -13.76 26.49 -30.88
N GLY A 250 -12.70 27.23 -31.20
CA GLY A 250 -11.52 27.37 -30.32
C GLY A 250 -11.88 27.93 -28.94
N TYR A 251 -12.73 28.96 -28.88
CA TYR A 251 -13.17 29.54 -27.61
C TYR A 251 -14.03 28.57 -26.78
N PHE A 252 -15.08 27.99 -27.38
CA PHE A 252 -16.04 27.18 -26.63
C PHE A 252 -15.53 25.77 -26.32
N TYR A 253 -14.86 25.12 -27.26
CA TYR A 253 -14.38 23.74 -27.07
C TYR A 253 -12.97 23.69 -26.52
N ALA A 254 -12.00 24.30 -27.20
CA ALA A 254 -10.60 24.25 -26.75
C ALA A 254 -10.32 25.18 -25.55
N GLY A 255 -11.12 26.23 -25.37
CA GLY A 255 -11.16 27.11 -24.21
C GLY A 255 -12.03 26.54 -23.08
N ALA A 256 -13.34 26.77 -23.15
CA ALA A 256 -14.26 26.50 -22.05
C ALA A 256 -14.48 25.00 -21.75
N ALA A 257 -14.86 24.19 -22.75
CA ALA A 257 -15.17 22.78 -22.53
C ALA A 257 -13.94 22.00 -22.04
N ARG A 258 -12.79 22.21 -22.68
CA ARG A 258 -11.52 21.62 -22.23
C ARG A 258 -11.18 22.04 -20.81
N LEU A 259 -11.39 23.31 -20.42
CA LEU A 259 -11.16 23.75 -19.05
C LEU A 259 -12.07 23.05 -18.04
N LEU A 260 -13.35 22.87 -18.37
CA LEU A 260 -14.30 22.08 -17.57
C LEU A 260 -13.78 20.67 -17.30
N PHE A 261 -13.34 19.96 -18.35
CA PHE A 261 -12.82 18.60 -18.20
C PHE A 261 -11.52 18.55 -17.39
N VAL A 262 -10.60 19.49 -17.60
CA VAL A 262 -9.34 19.56 -16.83
C VAL A 262 -9.65 19.76 -15.34
N HIS A 263 -10.54 20.69 -15.00
CA HIS A 263 -10.94 20.95 -13.62
C HIS A 263 -11.52 19.70 -12.96
N HIS A 264 -12.51 19.04 -13.58
CA HIS A 264 -13.09 17.84 -13.00
C HIS A 264 -12.11 16.66 -12.94
N SER A 265 -11.19 16.54 -13.90
CA SER A 265 -10.07 15.60 -13.84
C SER A 265 -9.22 15.85 -12.58
N THR A 266 -8.77 17.07 -12.34
CA THR A 266 -7.99 17.39 -11.13
C THR A 266 -8.81 17.17 -9.86
N PHE A 267 -10.07 17.59 -9.83
CA PHE A 267 -10.94 17.45 -8.66
C PHE A 267 -11.22 15.99 -8.30
N CYS A 268 -11.24 15.09 -9.29
CA CYS A 268 -11.30 13.64 -9.08
C CYS A 268 -10.10 13.10 -8.28
N VAL A 269 -8.93 13.73 -8.35
CA VAL A 269 -7.77 13.33 -7.52
C VAL A 269 -8.09 13.53 -6.04
N ASN A 270 -8.62 14.70 -5.67
CA ASN A 270 -8.98 15.00 -4.27
C ASN A 270 -10.19 14.22 -3.75
N SER A 271 -11.01 13.66 -4.64
CA SER A 271 -12.28 13.01 -4.30
C SER A 271 -12.26 11.53 -4.66
N LEU A 272 -12.42 11.19 -5.93
CA LEU A 272 -12.45 9.81 -6.39
C LEU A 272 -11.22 9.01 -5.95
N ALA A 273 -10.03 9.60 -5.95
CA ALA A 273 -8.80 8.92 -5.53
C ALA A 273 -8.65 8.74 -4.00
N HIS A 274 -9.56 9.29 -3.19
CA HIS A 274 -9.66 9.03 -1.75
C HIS A 274 -10.84 8.11 -1.38
N TRP A 275 -11.69 7.78 -2.35
CA TRP A 275 -12.94 7.03 -2.11
C TRP A 275 -12.96 5.68 -2.82
N LEU A 276 -12.40 5.60 -4.03
CA LEU A 276 -12.49 4.42 -4.89
C LEU A 276 -11.11 3.80 -5.11
N GLY A 277 -11.00 2.50 -4.87
CA GLY A 277 -9.79 1.71 -5.15
C GLY A 277 -9.19 1.02 -3.93
N GLU A 278 -7.95 0.58 -4.10
CA GLU A 278 -7.23 -0.27 -3.15
C GLU A 278 -6.17 0.52 -2.36
N GLN A 279 -5.73 -0.03 -1.23
CA GLN A 279 -4.65 0.53 -0.39
C GLN A 279 -3.48 -0.46 -0.31
N PRO A 280 -2.74 -0.70 -1.40
CA PRO A 280 -1.69 -1.70 -1.41
C PRO A 280 -0.44 -1.28 -0.61
N PHE A 281 -0.26 -0.01 -0.25
CA PHE A 281 0.97 0.46 0.41
C PHE A 281 0.77 0.92 1.85
N ASP A 282 -0.37 1.54 2.17
CA ASP A 282 -0.73 1.95 3.54
C ASP A 282 -2.24 2.20 3.64
N ASP A 283 -2.84 1.88 4.80
CA ASP A 283 -4.27 2.06 5.07
C ASP A 283 -4.60 3.09 6.16
N LYS A 284 -3.61 3.86 6.65
CA LYS A 284 -3.83 4.88 7.69
C LYS A 284 -4.66 6.06 7.22
N ASN A 285 -4.45 6.45 5.95
CA ASN A 285 -5.15 7.56 5.31
C ASN A 285 -5.99 7.05 4.14
N THR A 286 -6.97 7.83 3.73
CA THR A 286 -7.95 7.55 2.67
C THR A 286 -7.44 7.37 1.24
N PRO A 287 -6.26 7.85 0.78
CA PRO A 287 -5.79 7.70 -0.60
C PRO A 287 -5.82 6.25 -1.12
N ARG A 288 -6.31 6.08 -2.35
CA ARG A 288 -6.54 4.79 -3.03
C ARG A 288 -5.86 4.72 -4.38
N ASN A 289 -5.47 3.52 -4.78
CA ASN A 289 -5.05 3.20 -6.14
C ASN A 289 -6.23 2.68 -6.95
N HIS A 290 -6.49 3.31 -8.10
CA HIS A 290 -7.56 2.88 -8.99
C HIS A 290 -7.30 3.23 -10.45
N PHE A 291 -7.40 2.24 -11.34
CA PHE A 291 -7.08 2.38 -12.76
C PHE A 291 -8.00 3.36 -13.49
N ILE A 292 -9.33 3.29 -13.27
CA ILE A 292 -10.27 4.22 -13.93
C ILE A 292 -10.02 5.64 -13.44
N THR A 293 -9.71 5.80 -12.16
CA THR A 293 -9.32 7.11 -11.61
C THR A 293 -8.06 7.60 -12.33
N ALA A 294 -7.05 6.74 -12.52
CA ALA A 294 -5.84 7.12 -13.25
C ALA A 294 -6.11 7.52 -14.70
N LEU A 295 -7.08 6.89 -15.38
CA LEU A 295 -7.49 7.29 -16.72
C LEU A 295 -8.15 8.69 -16.71
N CYS A 296 -9.07 8.92 -15.78
CA CYS A 296 -9.74 10.21 -15.63
C CYS A 296 -8.80 11.33 -15.22
N THR A 297 -7.72 11.02 -14.49
CA THR A 297 -6.81 12.00 -13.89
C THR A 297 -5.43 12.05 -14.53
N VAL A 298 -5.27 11.55 -15.76
CA VAL A 298 -4.01 11.64 -16.52
C VAL A 298 -2.82 10.99 -15.79
N GLY A 299 -3.08 9.86 -15.11
CA GLY A 299 -2.10 9.06 -14.39
C GLY A 299 -2.07 9.25 -12.87
N GLU A 300 -2.82 10.22 -12.35
CA GLU A 300 -2.76 10.60 -10.92
C GLU A 300 -3.58 9.69 -9.98
N GLY A 301 -4.27 8.68 -10.51
CA GLY A 301 -5.16 7.80 -9.75
C GLY A 301 -4.50 6.65 -9.00
N TYR A 302 -3.18 6.48 -9.10
CA TYR A 302 -2.41 5.61 -8.20
C TYR A 302 -2.04 6.40 -6.93
N HIS A 303 -3.07 6.87 -6.22
CA HIS A 303 -2.95 7.89 -5.19
C HIS A 303 -2.46 7.34 -3.84
N ASN A 304 -2.73 6.06 -3.55
CA ASN A 304 -2.17 5.41 -2.36
C ASN A 304 -0.64 5.29 -2.45
N PHE A 305 -0.11 4.92 -3.62
CA PHE A 305 1.33 4.94 -3.84
C PHE A 305 1.90 6.34 -3.68
N HIS A 306 1.26 7.31 -4.34
CA HIS A 306 1.71 8.69 -4.33
C HIS A 306 1.76 9.30 -2.92
N HIS A 307 0.74 9.05 -2.09
CA HIS A 307 0.73 9.53 -0.70
C HIS A 307 1.76 8.86 0.18
N GLN A 308 2.04 7.57 -0.06
CA GLN A 308 3.06 6.85 0.70
C GLN A 308 4.48 7.25 0.29
N PHE A 309 4.71 7.52 -1.00
CA PHE A 309 6.02 7.79 -1.59
C PHE A 309 6.02 9.09 -2.41
N PRO A 310 5.73 10.25 -1.77
CA PRO A 310 5.40 11.50 -2.48
C PRO A 310 6.55 12.08 -3.30
N MET A 311 7.80 11.72 -3.00
CA MET A 311 8.96 12.17 -3.78
C MET A 311 9.26 11.32 -5.01
N ASP A 312 8.61 10.16 -5.21
CA ASP A 312 8.80 9.38 -6.43
C ASP A 312 8.23 10.14 -7.63
N PHE A 313 8.98 10.22 -8.73
CA PHE A 313 8.48 10.90 -9.94
C PHE A 313 7.36 10.12 -10.64
N ARG A 314 7.09 8.89 -10.22
CA ARG A 314 6.04 8.01 -10.77
C ARG A 314 4.90 7.96 -9.77
N ASN A 315 3.67 8.08 -10.24
CA ASN A 315 2.53 7.63 -9.43
C ASN A 315 2.27 6.15 -9.69
N ALA A 316 2.52 5.70 -10.92
CA ALA A 316 2.39 4.31 -11.30
C ALA A 316 3.75 3.63 -11.49
N ILE A 317 4.12 2.74 -10.56
CA ILE A 317 5.46 2.13 -10.52
C ILE A 317 5.69 1.07 -11.59
N ARG A 318 4.64 0.40 -12.08
CA ARG A 318 4.79 -0.64 -13.11
C ARG A 318 4.81 0.01 -14.49
N TRP A 319 5.57 -0.56 -15.42
CA TRP A 319 5.77 0.04 -16.74
C TRP A 319 4.46 0.14 -17.55
N TYR A 320 3.56 -0.84 -17.40
CA TYR A 320 2.27 -0.93 -18.11
C TYR A 320 1.14 -0.13 -17.44
N GLN A 321 1.32 0.31 -16.19
CA GLN A 321 0.30 1.10 -15.53
C GLN A 321 0.24 2.49 -16.15
N TYR A 322 -0.98 2.95 -16.41
CA TYR A 322 -1.26 4.20 -17.09
C TYR A 322 -0.79 5.40 -16.26
N ASP A 323 0.30 6.01 -16.71
CA ASP A 323 0.87 7.23 -16.14
C ASP A 323 1.57 7.98 -17.28
N PRO A 324 0.82 8.73 -18.11
CA PRO A 324 1.39 9.48 -19.23
C PRO A 324 2.41 10.52 -18.76
N THR A 325 2.25 11.04 -17.55
CA THR A 325 3.17 12.00 -16.93
C THR A 325 4.54 11.38 -16.65
N LYS A 326 4.59 10.14 -16.14
CA LYS A 326 5.84 9.38 -15.98
C LYS A 326 6.57 9.25 -17.31
N TRP A 327 5.87 8.83 -18.37
CA TRP A 327 6.48 8.65 -19.69
C TRP A 327 6.97 9.98 -20.26
N PHE A 328 6.20 11.06 -20.12
CA PHE A 328 6.62 12.40 -20.52
C PHE A 328 7.93 12.82 -19.80
N ILE A 329 8.00 12.66 -18.48
CA ILE A 329 9.20 13.00 -17.70
C ILE A 329 10.39 12.12 -18.12
N SER A 330 10.18 10.82 -18.36
CA SER A 330 11.23 9.91 -18.85
C SER A 330 11.76 10.32 -20.23
N VAL A 331 10.89 10.78 -21.14
CA VAL A 331 11.30 11.32 -22.45
C VAL A 331 12.11 12.60 -22.26
N CYS A 332 11.64 13.53 -21.40
CA CYS A 332 12.40 14.74 -21.08
C CYS A 332 13.78 14.42 -20.46
N TYR A 333 13.88 13.36 -19.66
CA TYR A 333 15.14 12.90 -19.10
C TYR A 333 16.08 12.38 -20.21
N ALA A 334 15.57 11.54 -21.12
CA ALA A 334 16.34 11.05 -22.26
C ALA A 334 16.83 12.18 -23.19
N LEU A 335 16.06 13.26 -23.31
CA LEU A 335 16.42 14.46 -24.07
C LEU A 335 17.34 15.44 -23.30
N GLY A 336 17.71 15.14 -22.05
CA GLY A 336 18.53 16.03 -21.21
C GLY A 336 17.80 17.27 -20.66
N LEU A 337 16.47 17.34 -20.82
CA LEU A 337 15.63 18.44 -20.31
C LEU A 337 15.24 18.25 -18.85
N ALA A 338 15.25 17.02 -18.35
CA ALA A 338 15.05 16.64 -16.96
C ALA A 338 16.27 15.86 -16.42
N SER A 339 16.50 15.91 -15.11
CA SER A 339 17.57 15.15 -14.44
C SER A 339 17.16 14.79 -13.02
N HIS A 340 17.94 13.93 -12.35
CA HIS A 340 17.73 13.56 -10.94
C HIS A 340 16.31 13.06 -10.65
N LEU A 341 15.78 12.17 -11.50
CA LEU A 341 14.48 11.54 -11.30
C LEU A 341 14.55 10.69 -10.02
N LYS A 342 13.78 11.07 -9.00
CA LYS A 342 13.75 10.39 -7.71
C LYS A 342 12.85 9.17 -7.80
N MET A 343 13.38 8.01 -7.40
CA MET A 343 12.65 6.77 -7.25
C MET A 343 12.88 6.23 -5.85
N PHE A 344 11.82 5.77 -5.19
CA PHE A 344 11.99 5.08 -3.92
C PHE A 344 12.67 3.72 -4.14
N PRO A 345 13.53 3.26 -3.20
CA PRO A 345 14.14 1.94 -3.28
C PRO A 345 13.07 0.85 -3.39
N SER A 346 13.27 -0.10 -4.30
CA SER A 346 12.29 -1.17 -4.56
C SER A 346 12.01 -2.02 -3.33
N ASN A 347 12.99 -2.18 -2.44
CA ASN A 347 12.84 -2.88 -1.18
C ASN A 347 11.82 -2.20 -0.25
N GLU A 348 11.87 -0.87 -0.12
CA GLU A 348 10.94 -0.13 0.76
C GLU A 348 9.51 -0.14 0.20
N ILE A 349 9.37 -0.08 -1.12
CA ILE A 349 8.06 -0.24 -1.78
C ILE A 349 7.49 -1.64 -1.49
N LYS A 350 8.30 -2.68 -1.66
CA LYS A 350 7.89 -4.08 -1.39
C LYS A 350 7.54 -4.32 0.06
N LYS A 351 8.25 -3.71 1.02
CA LYS A 351 7.91 -3.79 2.45
C LYS A 351 6.51 -3.25 2.70
N GLY A 352 6.13 -2.13 2.07
CA GLY A 352 4.77 -1.58 2.15
C GLY A 352 3.71 -2.55 1.62
N GLU A 353 3.91 -3.07 0.39
CA GLU A 353 3.02 -4.06 -0.22
C GLU A 353 2.86 -5.31 0.67
N TYR A 354 3.98 -5.84 1.13
CA TYR A 354 4.01 -7.03 1.97
C TYR A 354 3.32 -6.80 3.33
N THR A 355 3.53 -5.64 3.95
CA THR A 355 2.86 -5.30 5.22
C THR A 355 1.34 -5.26 5.05
N MET A 356 0.85 -4.66 3.96
CA MET A 356 -0.58 -4.60 3.67
C MET A 356 -1.18 -5.97 3.35
N GLU A 357 -0.42 -6.83 2.66
CA GLU A 357 -0.84 -8.20 2.41
C GLU A 357 -0.84 -9.04 3.71
N LEU A 358 0.15 -8.88 4.60
CA LEU A 358 0.12 -9.51 5.92
C LEU A 358 -1.12 -9.09 6.72
N LYS A 359 -1.42 -7.79 6.79
CA LYS A 359 -2.65 -7.30 7.45
C LYS A 359 -3.91 -7.93 6.86
N ARG A 360 -3.95 -8.13 5.54
CA ARG A 360 -5.07 -8.79 4.86
C ARG A 360 -5.15 -10.27 5.26
N LEU A 361 -4.01 -10.97 5.24
CA LEU A 361 -3.94 -12.39 5.62
C LEU A 361 -4.29 -12.61 7.09
N GLU A 362 -3.90 -11.71 7.99
CA GLU A 362 -4.31 -11.75 9.41
C GLU A 362 -5.84 -11.64 9.55
N ARG A 363 -6.48 -10.66 8.91
CA ARG A 363 -7.94 -10.52 8.92
C ARG A 363 -8.65 -11.75 8.36
N VAL A 364 -8.18 -12.29 7.24
CA VAL A 364 -8.72 -13.53 6.67
C VAL A 364 -8.47 -14.71 7.62
N GLY A 365 -7.32 -14.74 8.28
CA GLY A 365 -6.96 -15.74 9.27
C GLY A 365 -7.87 -15.72 10.50
N GLU A 366 -8.33 -14.55 10.95
CA GLU A 366 -9.30 -14.40 12.05
C GLU A 366 -10.69 -14.99 11.72
N GLU A 367 -11.08 -15.00 10.45
CA GLU A 367 -12.34 -15.61 9.99
C GLU A 367 -12.25 -17.14 9.85
N ILE A 368 -11.03 -17.69 9.79
CA ILE A 368 -10.79 -19.13 9.63
C ILE A 368 -10.70 -19.79 11.01
N LYS A 369 -11.43 -20.89 11.20
CA LYS A 369 -11.28 -21.71 12.40
C LYS A 369 -10.01 -22.55 12.30
N TRP A 370 -9.03 -22.23 13.12
CA TRP A 370 -7.77 -22.98 13.24
C TRP A 370 -7.88 -24.12 14.26
N PRO A 371 -7.04 -25.16 14.16
CA PRO A 371 -6.96 -26.22 15.15
C PRO A 371 -6.42 -25.67 16.48
N ILE A 372 -6.69 -26.38 17.58
CA ILE A 372 -6.14 -26.07 18.90
C ILE A 372 -4.60 -26.13 18.81
N ASP A 373 -3.93 -25.15 19.41
CA ASP A 373 -2.47 -25.09 19.45
C ASP A 373 -1.92 -26.37 20.10
N SER A 374 -0.86 -26.94 19.54
CA SER A 374 -0.28 -28.18 20.05
C SER A 374 0.18 -28.09 21.50
N ASN A 375 0.53 -26.89 21.98
CA ASN A 375 0.96 -26.65 23.36
C ASN A 375 -0.22 -26.62 24.35
N GLU A 376 -1.45 -26.44 23.86
CA GLU A 376 -2.67 -26.42 24.67
C GLU A 376 -3.34 -27.79 24.77
N LEU A 377 -2.93 -28.74 23.93
CA LEU A 377 -3.46 -30.10 23.92
C LEU A 377 -2.98 -30.89 25.16
N PRO A 378 -3.85 -31.69 25.80
CA PRO A 378 -3.45 -32.50 26.94
C PRO A 378 -2.48 -33.60 26.52
N VAL A 379 -1.46 -33.84 27.35
CA VAL A 379 -0.55 -34.98 27.17
C VAL A 379 -1.20 -36.23 27.76
N ILE A 380 -1.35 -37.28 26.96
CA ILE A 380 -2.07 -38.51 27.27
C ILE A 380 -1.11 -39.69 27.15
N SER A 381 -1.05 -40.56 28.16
CA SER A 381 -0.23 -41.78 28.10
C SER A 381 -0.83 -42.83 27.15
N TRP A 382 0.00 -43.74 26.64
CA TRP A 382 -0.46 -44.83 25.77
C TRP A 382 -1.60 -45.66 26.38
N THR A 383 -1.49 -45.99 27.67
CA THR A 383 -2.53 -46.74 28.38
C THR A 383 -3.84 -45.98 28.42
N SER A 384 -3.80 -44.68 28.73
CA SER A 384 -5.01 -43.85 28.77
C SER A 384 -5.64 -43.69 27.38
N PHE A 385 -4.82 -43.52 26.34
CA PHE A 385 -5.29 -43.52 24.94
C PHE A 385 -6.03 -44.81 24.58
N GLN A 386 -5.47 -45.97 24.92
CA GLN A 386 -6.10 -47.28 24.66
C GLN A 386 -7.43 -47.46 25.41
N GLU A 387 -7.52 -46.96 26.64
CA GLU A 387 -8.75 -47.02 27.44
C GLU A 387 -9.83 -46.12 26.85
N GLN A 388 -9.49 -44.86 26.55
CA GLN A 388 -10.43 -43.91 25.94
C GLN A 388 -10.89 -44.36 24.54
N ALA A 389 -10.02 -45.04 23.77
CA ALA A 389 -10.36 -45.56 22.45
C ALA A 389 -11.42 -46.68 22.47
N LYS A 390 -11.72 -47.27 23.65
CA LYS A 390 -12.81 -48.24 23.80
C LYS A 390 -14.19 -47.56 23.85
N GLU A 391 -14.24 -46.32 24.30
CA GLU A 391 -15.47 -45.57 24.49
C GLU A 391 -15.77 -44.63 23.31
N ARG A 392 -14.73 -44.13 22.64
CA ARG A 392 -14.85 -43.24 21.48
C ARG A 392 -13.80 -43.56 20.41
N PRO A 393 -14.08 -43.32 19.12
CA PRO A 393 -13.17 -43.64 18.02
C PRO A 393 -11.97 -42.67 17.99
N LEU A 394 -10.92 -43.02 18.74
CA LEU A 394 -9.65 -42.30 18.72
C LEU A 394 -8.63 -42.97 17.82
N ILE A 395 -7.88 -42.18 17.05
CA ILE A 395 -6.78 -42.65 16.21
C ILE A 395 -5.55 -41.80 16.51
N LEU A 396 -4.41 -42.46 16.70
CA LEU A 396 -3.13 -41.78 16.85
C LEU A 396 -2.53 -41.59 15.44
N ILE A 397 -2.21 -40.36 15.09
CA ILE A 397 -1.47 -40.04 13.87
C ILE A 397 -0.41 -39.03 14.25
N HIS A 398 0.84 -39.40 14.01
CA HIS A 398 1.99 -38.53 14.17
C HIS A 398 2.13 -37.92 15.58
N GLY A 399 1.98 -38.75 16.62
CA GLY A 399 2.06 -38.30 18.02
C GLY A 399 0.84 -37.50 18.51
N PHE A 400 -0.10 -37.13 17.63
CA PHE A 400 -1.36 -36.49 18.00
C PHE A 400 -2.52 -37.48 18.02
N ILE A 401 -3.35 -37.39 19.04
CA ILE A 401 -4.56 -38.19 19.21
C ILE A 401 -5.72 -37.42 18.60
N HIS A 402 -6.43 -38.06 17.68
CA HIS A 402 -7.54 -37.49 16.94
C HIS A 402 -8.84 -38.20 17.29
N ASP A 403 -9.88 -37.43 17.60
CA ASP A 403 -11.24 -37.95 17.77
C ASP A 403 -11.97 -37.85 16.43
N VAL A 404 -12.12 -38.99 15.75
CA VAL A 404 -12.69 -39.04 14.40
C VAL A 404 -14.19 -39.28 14.41
N SER A 405 -14.86 -39.22 15.57
CA SER A 405 -16.28 -39.57 15.74
C SER A 405 -17.19 -38.91 14.71
N SER A 406 -17.02 -37.61 14.48
CA SER A 406 -17.83 -36.82 13.55
C SER A 406 -17.49 -37.06 12.08
N PHE A 407 -16.34 -37.67 11.78
CA PHE A 407 -15.83 -37.83 10.41
C PHE A 407 -15.88 -39.29 9.91
N MET A 408 -16.16 -40.24 10.79
CA MET A 408 -16.18 -41.68 10.47
C MET A 408 -16.99 -42.02 9.21
N ASP A 409 -18.19 -41.45 9.09
CA ASP A 409 -19.12 -41.74 7.99
C ASP A 409 -18.87 -40.88 6.75
N GLU A 410 -18.12 -39.79 6.89
CA GLU A 410 -17.79 -38.84 5.81
C GLU A 410 -16.43 -39.11 5.15
N HIS A 411 -15.62 -40.00 5.74
CA HIS A 411 -14.30 -40.34 5.23
C HIS A 411 -14.38 -40.86 3.77
N PRO A 412 -13.74 -40.20 2.78
CA PRO A 412 -13.86 -40.58 1.36
C PRO A 412 -13.37 -41.98 1.03
N GLY A 413 -12.38 -42.50 1.77
CA GLY A 413 -11.92 -43.90 1.64
C GLY A 413 -12.84 -44.93 2.30
N GLY A 414 -13.92 -44.46 2.93
CA GLY A 414 -14.92 -45.25 3.62
C GLY A 414 -14.62 -45.46 5.11
N LYS A 415 -15.70 -45.58 5.90
CA LYS A 415 -15.68 -45.79 7.36
C LYS A 415 -14.80 -46.95 7.81
N HIS A 416 -14.85 -48.05 7.08
CA HIS A 416 -14.18 -49.31 7.43
C HIS A 416 -12.64 -49.17 7.54
N LEU A 417 -12.02 -48.22 6.83
CA LEU A 417 -10.59 -47.95 6.93
C LEU A 417 -10.23 -47.32 8.27
N LEU A 418 -11.05 -46.38 8.75
CA LEU A 418 -10.89 -45.75 10.06
C LEU A 418 -11.20 -46.71 11.20
N SER A 419 -12.27 -47.51 11.08
CA SER A 419 -12.66 -48.48 12.11
C SER A 419 -11.56 -49.48 12.45
N LYS A 420 -10.72 -49.86 11.48
CA LYS A 420 -9.58 -50.78 11.69
C LYS A 420 -8.45 -50.17 12.52
N GLN A 421 -8.39 -48.85 12.58
CA GLN A 421 -7.31 -48.07 13.19
C GLN A 421 -7.70 -47.43 14.53
N ILE A 422 -8.93 -47.64 15.01
CA ILE A 422 -9.33 -47.17 16.35
C ILE A 422 -8.42 -47.78 17.40
N GLY A 423 -7.89 -46.93 18.29
CA GLY A 423 -6.93 -47.31 19.32
C GLY A 423 -5.56 -47.71 18.78
N LYS A 424 -5.18 -47.32 17.56
CA LYS A 424 -3.88 -47.65 16.97
C LYS A 424 -3.16 -46.41 16.43
N ASP A 425 -1.87 -46.59 16.19
CA ASP A 425 -1.07 -45.65 15.41
C ASP A 425 -1.30 -45.90 13.91
N ALA A 426 -1.95 -44.94 13.25
CA ALA A 426 -2.23 -44.96 11.82
C ALA A 426 -1.27 -44.07 11.02
N THR A 427 -0.17 -43.59 11.60
CA THR A 427 0.78 -42.70 10.92
C THR A 427 1.24 -43.26 9.58
N THR A 428 1.69 -44.51 9.54
CA THR A 428 2.13 -45.12 8.28
C THR A 428 1.00 -45.28 7.27
N ALA A 429 -0.24 -45.49 7.71
CA ALA A 429 -1.38 -45.60 6.80
C ALA A 429 -1.83 -44.23 6.26
N PHE A 430 -1.60 -43.16 7.02
CA PHE A 430 -1.94 -41.80 6.63
C PHE A 430 -0.88 -41.15 5.72
N PHE A 431 0.41 -41.44 5.95
CA PHE A 431 1.53 -40.88 5.20
C PHE A 431 2.13 -41.84 4.15
N GLY A 432 1.68 -43.10 4.10
CA GLY A 432 2.37 -44.16 3.36
C GLY A 432 1.51 -44.85 2.29
N GLY A 433 2.20 -45.48 1.34
CA GLY A 433 1.59 -46.32 0.30
C GLY A 433 0.85 -45.52 -0.77
N VAL A 434 -0.40 -45.90 -1.04
CA VAL A 434 -1.27 -45.29 -2.08
C VAL A 434 -1.88 -43.95 -1.62
N TYR A 435 -1.88 -43.67 -0.32
CA TYR A 435 -2.67 -42.60 0.30
C TYR A 435 -1.78 -41.52 0.93
N ASP A 436 -0.97 -40.84 0.12
CA ASP A 436 -0.37 -39.56 0.50
C ASP A 436 -1.48 -38.51 0.57
N HIS A 437 -1.99 -38.26 1.77
CA HIS A 437 -3.19 -37.45 1.97
C HIS A 437 -2.96 -35.99 1.57
N SER A 438 -3.96 -35.39 0.92
CA SER A 438 -3.88 -33.98 0.49
C SER A 438 -3.79 -33.00 1.67
N ASN A 439 -3.27 -31.79 1.43
CA ASN A 439 -3.25 -30.70 2.41
C ASN A 439 -4.63 -30.44 3.06
N ALA A 440 -5.72 -30.61 2.32
CA ALA A 440 -7.07 -30.47 2.86
C ALA A 440 -7.39 -31.54 3.92
N ALA A 441 -6.97 -32.79 3.68
CA ALA A 441 -7.12 -33.87 4.65
C ALA A 441 -6.24 -33.66 5.89
N HIS A 442 -5.02 -33.14 5.73
CA HIS A 442 -4.16 -32.75 6.85
C HIS A 442 -4.79 -31.63 7.70
N ASN A 443 -5.33 -30.59 7.06
CA ASN A 443 -6.00 -29.49 7.77
C ASN A 443 -7.23 -29.98 8.53
N LEU A 444 -8.08 -30.81 7.90
CA LEU A 444 -9.25 -31.38 8.54
C LEU A 444 -8.87 -32.31 9.70
N LEU A 445 -7.83 -33.13 9.52
CA LEU A 445 -7.30 -33.99 10.59
C LEU A 445 -6.85 -33.17 11.80
N ALA A 446 -6.13 -32.06 11.57
CA ALA A 446 -5.69 -31.19 12.66
C ALA A 446 -6.86 -30.62 13.49
N MET A 447 -8.02 -30.38 12.88
CA MET A 447 -9.23 -29.93 13.58
C MET A 447 -9.82 -30.96 14.55
N MET A 448 -9.44 -32.23 14.40
CA MET A 448 -9.92 -33.35 15.21
C MET A 448 -8.98 -33.70 16.38
N ARG A 449 -7.91 -32.91 16.60
CA ARG A 449 -6.95 -33.15 17.68
C ARG A 449 -7.61 -32.98 19.05
N VAL A 450 -7.40 -33.96 19.93
CA VAL A 450 -7.90 -33.95 21.31
C VAL A 450 -6.79 -34.18 22.35
N GLY A 451 -5.57 -34.48 21.93
CA GLY A 451 -4.43 -34.65 22.82
C GLY A 451 -3.14 -34.95 22.07
N VAL A 452 -2.04 -34.95 22.80
CA VAL A 452 -0.72 -35.40 22.36
C VAL A 452 -0.38 -36.68 23.12
N LEU A 453 0.13 -37.70 22.46
CA LEU A 453 0.67 -38.87 23.15
C LEU A 453 1.94 -38.47 23.93
N ASP A 454 2.11 -38.98 25.14
CA ASP A 454 3.35 -38.84 25.90
C ASP A 454 4.57 -39.34 25.07
N GLY A 455 5.61 -38.51 24.94
CA GLY A 455 6.73 -38.72 23.99
C GLY A 455 6.44 -38.41 22.52
N GLY A 456 5.20 -38.09 22.14
CA GLY A 456 4.79 -37.77 20.77
C GLY A 456 5.31 -36.42 20.25
N MET A 457 5.47 -35.43 21.14
CA MET A 457 6.09 -34.14 20.79
C MET A 457 7.57 -34.25 20.46
N GLU A 458 8.28 -35.26 20.99
CA GLU A 458 9.69 -35.49 20.66
C GLU A 458 9.87 -35.86 19.19
N VAL A 459 8.88 -36.55 18.59
CA VAL A 459 8.88 -36.92 17.17
C VAL A 459 8.73 -35.69 16.26
N GLU A 460 7.93 -34.70 16.66
CA GLU A 460 7.80 -33.42 15.92
C GLU A 460 9.11 -32.61 15.96
N VAL A 461 9.74 -32.52 17.13
CA VAL A 461 11.04 -31.84 17.27
C VAL A 461 12.11 -32.54 16.42
N LEU A 462 12.19 -33.87 16.47
CA LEU A 462 13.12 -34.65 15.66
C LEU A 462 12.90 -34.45 14.14
N LYS A 463 11.66 -34.26 13.68
CA LYS A 463 11.37 -33.95 12.27
C LYS A 463 11.79 -32.57 11.85
N ILE A 464 11.59 -31.57 12.71
CA ILE A 464 12.07 -30.22 12.46
C ILE A 464 13.60 -30.26 12.35
N GLU A 465 14.28 -30.98 13.25
CA GLU A 465 15.72 -31.22 13.20
C GLU A 465 16.16 -31.95 11.92
N GLU A 466 15.47 -33.01 11.50
CA GLU A 466 15.77 -33.74 10.26
C GLU A 466 15.52 -32.91 8.99
N ALA A 467 14.44 -32.14 8.95
CA ALA A 467 14.13 -31.27 7.81
C ALA A 467 15.13 -30.12 7.69
N GLN A 468 15.54 -29.54 8.83
CA GLN A 468 16.61 -28.54 8.89
C GLN A 468 17.97 -29.15 8.53
N ALA A 469 18.27 -30.38 8.95
CA ALA A 469 19.47 -31.11 8.55
C ALA A 469 19.52 -31.39 7.04
N LYS A 470 18.39 -31.78 6.43
CA LYS A 470 18.29 -31.96 4.96
C LYS A 470 18.49 -30.64 4.21
N LYS A 471 17.92 -29.53 4.69
CA LYS A 471 18.16 -28.19 4.12
C LYS A 471 19.63 -27.80 4.21
N LYS A 472 20.28 -28.08 5.34
CA LYS A 472 21.72 -27.87 5.55
C LYS A 472 22.56 -28.70 4.57
N GLU A 473 22.21 -29.97 4.38
CA GLU A 473 22.89 -30.86 3.42
C GLU A 473 22.72 -30.37 1.96
N GLN A 474 21.51 -29.96 1.57
CA GLN A 474 21.25 -29.40 0.24
C GLN A 474 22.02 -28.10 -0.01
N ALA A 475 22.07 -27.19 0.97
CA ALA A 475 22.84 -25.95 0.86
C ALA A 475 24.34 -26.22 0.65
N LEU A 476 24.88 -27.25 1.30
CA LEU A 476 26.28 -27.66 1.16
C LEU A 476 26.56 -28.47 -0.13
N ALA A 477 25.57 -29.21 -0.64
CA ALA A 477 25.69 -29.98 -1.88
C ALA A 477 25.84 -29.07 -3.11
N ILE A 478 25.12 -27.94 -3.15
CA ILE A 478 25.19 -26.95 -4.22
C ILE A 478 26.63 -26.43 -4.45
N VAL A 479 27.47 -26.45 -3.41
CA VAL A 479 28.87 -25.99 -3.48
C VAL A 479 29.82 -27.06 -4.04
N LYS A 480 29.44 -28.34 -3.99
CA LYS A 480 30.29 -29.46 -4.45
C LYS A 480 30.30 -29.63 -5.97
N ASP A 481 29.25 -29.18 -6.65
CA ASP A 481 29.05 -29.35 -8.10
C ASP A 481 29.56 -28.16 -8.93
N ILE A 482 30.19 -27.16 -8.30
CA ILE A 482 30.74 -25.97 -8.96
C ILE A 482 32.22 -26.20 -9.30
N GLU A 483 32.54 -26.30 -10.58
CA GLU A 483 33.90 -26.53 -11.09
C GLU A 483 34.79 -25.27 -11.06
N ASN A 484 34.20 -24.08 -11.14
CA ASN A 484 34.90 -22.79 -11.12
C ASN A 484 35.24 -22.36 -9.68
N GLU A 485 36.53 -22.14 -9.40
CA GLU A 485 37.06 -21.92 -8.05
C GLU A 485 36.60 -20.60 -7.40
N ASP A 486 36.42 -19.53 -8.19
CA ASP A 486 35.94 -18.24 -7.69
C ASP A 486 34.42 -18.26 -7.42
N GLU A 487 33.65 -18.90 -8.30
CA GLU A 487 32.21 -19.10 -8.10
C GLU A 487 31.94 -20.04 -6.93
N ARG A 488 32.78 -21.07 -6.76
CA ARG A 488 32.73 -21.99 -5.64
C ARG A 488 33.02 -21.29 -4.31
N ARG A 489 33.94 -20.32 -4.28
CA ARG A 489 34.21 -19.51 -3.08
C ARG A 489 33.01 -18.66 -2.67
N VAL A 490 32.39 -17.96 -3.62
CA VAL A 490 31.19 -17.13 -3.35
C VAL A 490 30.00 -18.00 -2.94
N ALA A 491 29.78 -19.13 -3.61
CA ALA A 491 28.73 -20.08 -3.26
C ALA A 491 28.98 -20.73 -1.89
N HIS A 492 30.23 -21.01 -1.55
CA HIS A 492 30.60 -21.55 -0.24
C HIS A 492 30.32 -20.56 0.89
N GLU A 493 30.65 -19.28 0.71
CA GLU A 493 30.39 -18.24 1.71
C GLU A 493 28.89 -18.07 1.97
N LYS A 494 28.08 -18.05 0.90
CA LYS A 494 26.61 -18.01 0.99
C LYS A 494 26.03 -19.26 1.66
N ALA A 495 26.50 -20.45 1.28
CA ALA A 495 26.06 -21.70 1.90
C ALA A 495 26.42 -21.77 3.39
N MET A 496 27.59 -21.26 3.79
CA MET A 496 27.98 -21.20 5.20
C MET A 496 27.14 -20.21 6.02
N GLN A 497 26.72 -19.09 5.43
CA GLN A 497 25.75 -18.18 6.05
C GLN A 497 24.38 -18.84 6.23
N ASP A 498 23.89 -19.55 5.21
CA ASP A 498 22.64 -20.30 5.29
C ASP A 498 22.69 -21.41 6.35
N VAL A 499 23.81 -22.14 6.43
CA VAL A 499 24.05 -23.18 7.45
C VAL A 499 24.01 -22.58 8.86
N LYS A 500 24.72 -21.47 9.09
CA LYS A 500 24.77 -20.80 10.39
C LYS A 500 23.40 -20.34 10.85
N ARG A 501 22.60 -19.78 9.94
CA ARG A 501 21.22 -19.36 10.18
C ARG A 501 20.30 -20.51 10.57
N ILE A 502 20.46 -21.66 9.90
CA ILE A 502 19.72 -22.89 10.22
C ILE A 502 20.12 -23.40 11.63
N GLU A 503 21.40 -23.33 12.00
CA GLU A 503 21.88 -23.72 13.33
C GLU A 503 21.35 -22.80 14.45
N GLU A 504 21.27 -21.50 14.19
CA GLU A 504 20.68 -20.52 15.13
C GLU A 504 19.16 -20.75 15.30
N GLU A 505 18.45 -21.09 14.23
CA GLU A 505 17.04 -21.51 14.30
C GLU A 505 16.85 -22.81 15.09
N MET A 506 17.74 -23.80 14.92
CA MET A 506 17.74 -25.04 15.70
C MET A 506 17.90 -24.76 17.19
N GLN A 507 18.87 -23.91 17.57
CA GLN A 507 19.06 -23.54 18.98
C GLN A 507 17.86 -22.78 19.56
N SER A 508 17.23 -21.90 18.78
CA SER A 508 16.03 -21.17 19.22
C SER A 508 14.83 -22.10 19.42
N ALA A 509 14.64 -23.10 18.55
CA ALA A 509 13.58 -24.11 18.68
C ALA A 509 13.80 -25.02 19.90
N LEU A 510 15.04 -25.43 20.16
CA LEU A 510 15.43 -26.23 21.33
C LEU A 510 15.18 -25.49 22.66
N LEU A 511 15.29 -24.16 22.69
CA LEU A 511 15.01 -23.31 23.86
C LEU A 511 13.51 -23.12 24.16
N ARG A 512 12.64 -23.38 23.18
CA ARG A 512 11.17 -23.37 23.35
C ARG A 512 10.60 -24.73 23.74
N SER A 513 11.45 -25.74 23.90
CA SER A 513 11.10 -27.10 24.30
C SER A 513 11.10 -27.26 25.83
N PRO A 514 10.41 -28.27 26.42
CA PRO A 514 10.41 -28.51 27.86
C PRO A 514 11.80 -28.86 28.45
N PRO A 515 12.02 -28.73 29.78
CA PRO A 515 13.36 -28.81 30.39
C PRO A 515 14.05 -30.18 30.31
N GLU A 516 15.39 -30.17 30.27
CA GLU A 516 16.29 -31.32 30.05
C GLU A 516 16.04 -32.60 30.86
N HIS A 517 15.42 -32.53 32.04
CA HIS A 517 15.14 -33.72 32.86
C HIS A 517 14.16 -34.72 32.23
N ILE A 518 13.47 -34.33 31.15
CA ILE A 518 12.59 -35.21 30.35
C ILE A 518 13.36 -35.86 29.17
N ARG A 519 14.44 -35.22 28.66
CA ARG A 519 15.19 -35.67 27.47
C ARG A 519 16.00 -36.97 27.62
N ASN A 520 16.27 -37.42 28.85
CA ASN A 520 17.29 -38.45 29.11
C ASN A 520 16.77 -39.88 29.33
N LYS A 521 15.51 -40.17 28.99
CA LYS A 521 15.04 -41.57 28.87
C LYS A 521 14.97 -41.96 27.39
N LYS A 522 15.73 -42.99 27.00
CA LYS A 522 15.72 -43.49 25.63
C LYS A 522 14.32 -43.99 25.29
N ALA A 523 13.80 -43.63 24.12
CA ALA A 523 12.52 -44.11 23.57
C ALA A 523 12.34 -45.64 23.60
N GLN A 524 13.42 -46.42 23.78
CA GLN A 524 13.42 -47.88 23.88
C GLN A 524 12.81 -48.43 25.18
N ASP A 525 12.71 -47.61 26.24
CA ASP A 525 12.24 -48.06 27.55
C ASP A 525 10.71 -48.01 27.70
N TYR A 526 9.99 -47.46 26.71
CA TYR A 526 8.53 -47.25 26.74
C TYR A 526 7.71 -48.28 25.94
N PHE A 527 8.35 -49.21 25.23
CA PHE A 527 7.66 -50.22 24.41
C PHE A 527 7.96 -51.66 24.90
N PRO A 528 6.96 -52.57 24.92
CA PRO A 528 7.20 -53.98 25.24
C PRO A 528 8.13 -54.64 24.20
N PRO A 529 8.90 -55.69 24.58
CA PRO A 529 9.93 -56.31 23.73
C PRO A 529 9.46 -56.75 22.34
N SER A 530 8.17 -57.07 22.19
CA SER A 530 7.55 -57.47 20.93
C SER A 530 7.49 -56.37 19.86
N GLN A 531 7.70 -55.10 20.22
CA GLN A 531 7.63 -53.96 19.29
C GLN A 531 8.95 -53.20 19.09
N GLN A 532 10.02 -53.55 19.82
CA GLN A 532 11.35 -52.98 19.62
C GLN A 532 11.97 -53.36 18.25
N LEU A 533 11.44 -54.39 17.57
CA LEU A 533 11.94 -54.84 16.26
C LEU A 533 11.53 -53.93 15.09
N HIS A 534 10.46 -53.14 15.22
CA HIS A 534 9.94 -52.31 14.12
C HIS A 534 10.56 -50.91 14.04
N ILE A 535 11.13 -50.39 15.13
CA ILE A 535 11.85 -49.11 15.15
C ILE A 535 13.23 -49.21 14.48
N ARG A 536 13.79 -50.43 14.32
CA ARG A 536 15.06 -50.64 13.60
C ARG A 536 14.93 -50.65 12.07
N LYS A 537 13.73 -50.74 11.50
CA LYS A 537 13.51 -50.79 10.05
C LYS A 537 13.04 -49.47 9.42
N ALA A 538 12.95 -48.41 10.23
CA ALA A 538 12.61 -47.05 9.80
C ALA A 538 13.73 -46.02 10.10
N LYS A 539 14.95 -46.51 10.37
CA LYS A 539 16.20 -45.80 10.10
C LYS A 539 16.77 -46.36 8.80
#